data_AF-A0A3M1I5D1-F1
#
_entry.id   AF-A0A3M1I5D1-F1
#
_cell.length_a   1.000
_cell.length_b   1.000
_cell.length_c   1.000
_cell.angle_alpha   90.00
_cell.angle_beta   90.00
_cell.angle_gamma   90.00
#
_symmetry.space_group_name_H-M   'P 1'
#
loop_
_entity.id
_entity.type
_entity.pdbx_description
1 polymer ?
#
loop_
_entity_poly.entity_id
_entity_poly.type
_entity_poly.pdbx_seq_one_letter_code
_entity_poly.pdbx_strand_id
1 'polypeptide(L)' 'IAPRYLSPGGLILLEIEASQGVQALALAYDAFENARITLHQDLAGKDRLIRIQLRPFSLP' A
#
# COMPACT_ATOMS: atom_id res chain seq x y z
N ILE A 1 0.44 -13.68 0.51
CA ILE A 1 -0.85 -14.12 -0.11
C ILE A 1 -1.73 -12.88 -0.22
N ALA A 2 -1.81 -12.25 -1.40
CA ALA A 2 -2.62 -11.05 -1.67
C ALA A 2 -3.03 -10.90 -3.17
N PRO A 3 -2.25 -11.37 -4.17
CA PRO A 3 -2.60 -11.11 -5.57
C PRO A 3 -3.92 -11.74 -6.04
N ARG A 4 -4.48 -12.71 -5.30
CA ARG A 4 -5.71 -13.44 -5.70
C ARG A 4 -7.02 -12.78 -5.24
N TYR A 5 -6.98 -11.78 -4.35
CA TYR A 5 -8.20 -11.18 -3.77
C TYR A 5 -8.48 -9.75 -4.23
N LEU A 6 -7.56 -9.13 -4.97
CA LEU A 6 -7.70 -7.77 -5.49
C LEU A 6 -7.93 -7.81 -6.99
N SER A 7 -8.94 -7.09 -7.46
CA SER A 7 -9.12 -6.85 -8.90
C SER A 7 -7.89 -6.13 -9.49
N PRO A 8 -7.60 -6.29 -10.79
CA PRO A 8 -6.60 -5.47 -11.46
C PRO A 8 -6.86 -3.98 -11.22
N GLY A 9 -5.82 -3.21 -10.90
CA GLY A 9 -5.98 -1.79 -10.54
C GLY A 9 -6.50 -1.52 -9.12
N GLY A 10 -6.77 -2.57 -8.33
CA GLY A 10 -7.36 -2.49 -7.00
C GLY A 10 -6.53 -1.69 -5.99
N LEU A 11 -7.21 -1.19 -4.96
CA LEU A 11 -6.67 -0.33 -3.93
C LEU A 11 -6.81 -0.98 -2.55
N ILE A 12 -5.72 -1.01 -1.79
CA ILE A 12 -5.71 -1.23 -0.35
C ILE A 12 -5.40 0.10 0.34
N LEU A 13 -6.20 0.41 1.35
CA LEU A 13 -5.90 1.42 2.37
C LEU A 13 -5.89 0.72 3.72
N LEU A 14 -4.80 0.84 4.45
CA LEU A 14 -4.65 0.20 5.76
C LEU A 14 -4.17 1.23 6.78
N GLU A 15 -4.88 1.31 7.91
CA GLU A 15 -4.47 2.10 9.06
C GLU A 15 -3.31 1.42 9.80
N ILE A 16 -2.36 2.22 10.27
CA ILE A 16 -1.20 1.78 11.02
C ILE A 16 -0.96 2.67 12.24
N GLU A 17 -0.21 2.16 13.20
CA GLU A 17 0.30 2.99 14.29
C GLU A 17 1.38 3.95 13.80
N ALA A 18 1.50 5.08 14.49
CA ALA A 18 2.39 6.20 14.10
C ALA A 18 3.85 5.80 13.89
N SER A 19 4.32 4.79 14.63
CA SER A 19 5.70 4.31 14.57
C SER A 19 5.94 3.24 13.51
N GLN A 20 4.90 2.77 12.83
CA GLN A 20 4.96 1.60 11.95
C GLN A 20 5.20 1.93 10.47
N GLY A 21 5.29 3.22 10.10
CA GLY A 21 5.38 3.66 8.70
C GLY A 21 6.46 2.96 7.89
N VAL A 22 7.69 2.92 8.42
CA VAL A 22 8.83 2.28 7.74
C VAL A 22 8.64 0.77 7.60
N GLN A 23 8.18 0.09 8.66
CA GLN A 23 7.99 -1.37 8.60
C GLN A 23 6.82 -1.75 7.67
N ALA A 24 5.74 -0.97 7.70
CA ALA A 24 4.60 -1.15 6.81
C ALA A 24 4.99 -0.95 5.34
N LEU A 25 5.80 0.06 5.03
CA LEU A 25 6.34 0.27 3.69
C LEU A 25 7.18 -0.91 3.23
N ALA A 26 8.12 -1.39 4.06
CA ALA A 26 8.97 -2.53 3.73
C ALA A 26 8.13 -3.77 3.38
N LEU A 27 7.17 -4.12 4.24
CA LEU A 27 6.25 -5.24 4.00
C LEU A 27 5.43 -5.06 2.72
N ALA A 28 4.99 -3.84 2.41
CA ALA A 28 4.24 -3.57 1.18
C ALA A 28 5.10 -3.73 -0.07
N TYR A 29 6.35 -3.24 -0.06
CA TYR A 29 7.26 -3.42 -1.20
C TYR A 29 7.62 -4.90 -1.41
N ASP A 30 7.84 -5.65 -0.33
CA ASP A 30 8.12 -7.09 -0.39
C ASP A 30 6.90 -7.89 -0.89
N ALA A 31 5.68 -7.47 -0.56
CA ALA A 31 4.46 -8.18 -0.91
C ALA A 31 3.89 -7.84 -2.30
N PHE A 32 4.20 -6.67 -2.85
CA PHE A 32 3.57 -6.14 -4.06
C PHE A 32 4.57 -5.57 -5.07
N GLU A 33 5.07 -6.43 -5.96
CA GLU A 33 6.07 -6.08 -6.98
C GLU A 33 5.61 -4.99 -7.98
N ASN A 34 4.31 -4.92 -8.29
CA ASN A 34 3.75 -4.05 -9.33
C ASN A 34 2.65 -3.13 -8.79
N ALA A 35 2.95 -2.39 -7.73
CA ALA A 35 2.03 -1.45 -7.11
C ALA A 35 2.65 -0.06 -6.91
N ARG A 36 1.79 0.97 -6.90
CA ARG A 36 2.12 2.28 -6.37
C ARG A 36 1.85 2.28 -4.87
N ILE A 37 2.90 2.44 -4.09
CA ILE A 37 2.85 2.43 -2.63
C ILE A 37 3.13 3.85 -2.11
N THR A 38 2.26 4.37 -1.25
CA THR A 38 2.44 5.67 -0.60
C THR A 38 2.07 5.61 0.88
N LEU A 39 2.80 6.37 1.69
CA LEU A 39 2.50 6.57 3.10
C LEU A 39 1.86 7.95 3.28
N HIS A 40 0.77 8.01 4.03
CA HIS A 40 0.05 9.24 4.33
C HIS A 40 0.12 9.52 5.83
N GLN A 41 0.35 10.79 6.14
CA GLN A 41 0.32 11.31 7.49
C GLN A 41 -1.06 11.87 7.82
N ASP A 42 -1.43 11.81 9.10
CA ASP A 42 -2.57 12.56 9.63
C ASP A 42 -2.24 14.06 9.74
N LEU A 43 -3.22 14.87 10.17
CA LEU A 43 -3.03 16.32 10.34
C LEU A 43 -2.03 16.69 11.45
N ALA A 44 -1.65 15.73 12.31
CA ALA A 44 -0.62 15.91 13.32
C ALA A 44 0.77 15.46 12.81
N GLY A 45 0.89 15.10 11.53
CA GLY A 45 2.14 14.69 10.91
C GLY A 45 2.58 13.27 11.27
N LYS A 46 1.69 12.44 11.81
CA LYS A 46 2.00 11.04 12.14
C LYS A 46 1.62 10.13 11.01
N ASP A 47 2.49 9.19 10.67
CA ASP A 47 2.20 8.15 9.69
C ASP A 47 0.95 7.38 10.11
N ARG A 48 -0.05 7.28 9.24
CA ARG A 48 -1.35 6.74 9.64
C ARG A 48 -1.98 5.80 8.65
N LEU A 49 -1.73 6.01 7.36
CA LEU A 49 -2.32 5.19 6.32
C LEU A 49 -1.25 4.79 5.30
N ILE A 50 -1.13 3.50 5.05
CA ILE A 50 -0.45 3.01 3.85
C ILE A 50 -1.47 2.78 2.74
N ARG A 51 -1.12 3.24 1.54
CA ARG A 51 -1.92 3.12 0.33
C ARG A 51 -1.15 2.27 -0.66
N ILE A 52 -1.76 1.17 -1.10
CA ILE A 52 -1.18 0.24 -2.07
C ILE A 52 -2.15 0.13 -3.23
N GLN A 53 -1.77 0.63 -4.40
CA GLN A 53 -2.58 0.53 -5.61
C GLN A 53 -1.89 -0.37 -6.63
N LEU A 54 -2.50 -1.51 -6.96
CA LEU A 54 -2.00 -2.37 -8.02
C LEU A 54 -2.09 -1.62 -9.36
N ARG A 55 -1.10 -1.80 -10.24
CA ARG A 55 -1.27 -1.30 -11.60
C ARG A 55 -2.39 -2.08 -12.31
N PRO A 56 -3.24 -1.41 -13.10
CA PRO A 56 -4.19 -2.11 -13.95
C PRO A 56 -3.41 -2.99 -14.94
N PHE A 57 -3.99 -4.14 -15.29
CA PHE A 57 -3.45 -4.95 -16.36
C PHE A 57 -3.64 -4.19 -17.67
N SER A 58 -2.56 -3.64 -18.22
CA SER A 58 -2.53 -3.16 -19.60
C SER A 58 -2.28 -4.36 -20.51
N LEU A 59 -3.27 -4.69 -21.35
CA LEU A 59 -3.02 -5.57 -22.49
C LEU A 59 -1.93 -4.94 -23.37
N PRO A 60 -0.98 -5.74 -23.90
CA PRO A 60 -0.02 -5.26 -24.90
C PRO A 60 -0.72 -4.78 -26.18
#